data_AF-A0A6P0SYV7-F1
#
_entry.id   AF-A0A6P0SYV7-F1
#
_cell.length_a   1.000
_cell.length_b   1.000
_cell.length_c   1.000
_cell.angle_alpha   90.00
_cell.angle_beta   90.00
_cell.angle_gamma   90.00
#
_symmetry.space_group_name_H-M   'P 1'
#
loop_
_entity.id
_entity.type
_entity.pdbx_description
1 polymer ?
#
loop_
_entity_poly.entity_id
_entity_poly.type
_entity_poly.pdbx_seq_one_letter_code
_entity_poly.pdbx_strand_id
1 'polypeptide(L)'
;MYLLLKLEISIYLILYFAFMRIFKLLVTASFSFAIVIGIFLFQEVSSKEDLSLDWITSQAPSARVATFNGKSITVSKGGRTHTCSAITFTEAPTPRGTYCIRRQGEAQRGSRVWKWINGKDDWYLLEPQFETKRFRMHLHPGSRSEGCITVTNDDCFDELAEILNSPGTVKGFGYDGYPPGNKFNVDNPKKEVDCVGILTVDQE
;
A
#
# COMPACT_ATOMS: atom_id res chain seq x y z
N MET A 1 9.61 32.46 -60.41
CA MET A 1 10.05 31.24 -59.70
C MET A 1 9.68 31.26 -58.21
N TYR A 2 9.96 32.33 -57.46
CA TYR A 2 9.66 32.42 -56.01
C TYR A 2 8.16 32.37 -55.62
N LEU A 3 7.27 32.85 -56.51
CA LEU A 3 5.82 32.83 -56.30
C LEU A 3 5.19 31.43 -56.43
N LEU A 4 5.75 30.57 -57.29
CA LEU A 4 5.28 29.19 -57.47
C LEU A 4 5.62 28.32 -56.25
N LEU A 5 6.82 28.49 -55.70
CA LEU A 5 7.27 27.77 -54.50
C LEU A 5 6.42 28.10 -53.25
N LYS A 6 6.00 29.37 -53.11
CA LYS A 6 5.10 29.78 -52.01
C LYS A 6 3.70 29.18 -52.15
N LEU A 7 3.21 29.00 -53.38
CA LEU A 7 1.89 28.42 -53.62
C LEU A 7 1.87 26.92 -53.27
N GLU A 8 2.92 26.18 -53.63
CA GLU A 8 3.04 24.75 -53.34
C GLU A 8 3.10 24.48 -51.83
N ILE A 9 3.92 25.22 -51.09
CA ILE A 9 4.04 25.05 -49.62
C ILE A 9 2.70 25.34 -48.92
N SER A 10 1.96 26.34 -49.39
CA SER A 10 0.64 26.70 -48.84
C SER A 10 -0.38 25.58 -49.02
N ILE A 11 -0.40 24.93 -50.19
CA ILE A 11 -1.32 23.81 -50.48
C ILE A 11 -0.99 22.60 -49.60
N TYR A 12 0.30 22.26 -49.44
CA TYR A 12 0.70 21.15 -48.56
C TYR A 12 0.30 21.37 -47.10
N LEU A 13 0.45 22.60 -46.57
CA LEU A 13 0.02 22.93 -45.21
C LEU A 13 -1.50 22.79 -45.05
N ILE A 14 -2.29 23.28 -46.01
CA ILE A 14 -3.75 23.17 -45.97
C ILE A 14 -4.19 21.71 -45.99
N LEU A 15 -3.61 20.88 -46.87
CA LEU A 15 -3.90 19.46 -46.96
C LEU A 15 -3.48 18.71 -45.68
N TYR A 16 -2.34 19.06 -45.09
CA TYR A 16 -1.88 18.48 -43.83
C TYR A 16 -2.84 18.78 -42.66
N PHE A 17 -3.27 20.04 -42.51
CA PHE A 17 -4.24 20.41 -41.46
C PHE A 17 -5.61 19.78 -41.68
N ALA A 18 -6.06 19.63 -42.93
CA ALA A 18 -7.30 18.92 -43.25
C ALA A 18 -7.20 17.44 -42.87
N PHE A 19 -6.09 16.78 -43.22
CA PHE A 19 -5.83 15.37 -42.87
C PHE A 19 -5.81 15.16 -41.35
N MET A 20 -5.11 16.01 -40.60
CA MET A 20 -5.04 15.90 -39.13
C MET A 20 -6.40 16.06 -38.45
N ARG A 21 -7.29 16.92 -38.99
CA ARG A 21 -8.67 17.06 -38.49
C ARG A 21 -9.50 15.80 -38.75
N ILE A 22 -9.42 15.23 -39.95
CA ILE A 22 -10.13 13.99 -40.31
C ILE A 22 -9.63 12.82 -39.45
N PHE A 23 -8.32 12.70 -39.27
CA PHE A 23 -7.71 11.66 -38.44
C PHE A 23 -8.18 11.73 -36.98
N LYS A 24 -8.25 12.93 -36.39
CA LYS A 24 -8.74 13.11 -35.02
C LYS A 24 -10.22 12.73 -34.85
N LEU A 25 -11.05 12.99 -35.86
CA LEU A 25 -12.46 12.56 -35.88
C LEU A 25 -12.59 11.04 -35.99
N LEU A 26 -11.74 10.38 -36.79
CA LEU A 26 -11.73 8.92 -36.94
C LEU A 26 -11.31 8.20 -35.64
N VAL A 27 -10.29 8.70 -34.94
CA VAL A 27 -9.80 8.10 -33.68
C VAL A 27 -10.82 8.27 -32.54
N THR A 28 -11.52 9.40 -32.49
CA THR A 28 -12.55 9.64 -31.46
C THR A 28 -13.84 8.85 -31.72
N ALA A 29 -14.21 8.66 -32.99
CA ALA A 29 -15.34 7.81 -33.36
C ALA A 29 -15.10 6.31 -33.05
N SER A 30 -13.87 5.81 -33.25
CA SER A 30 -13.52 4.40 -32.98
C SER A 30 -13.44 4.06 -31.49
N PHE A 31 -13.03 5.01 -30.64
CA PHE A 31 -13.06 4.81 -29.18
C PHE A 31 -14.48 4.72 -28.62
N SER A 32 -15.44 5.44 -29.22
CA SER A 32 -16.83 5.43 -28.77
C SER A 32 -17.55 4.14 -29.15
N PHE A 33 -17.20 3.52 -30.28
CA PHE A 33 -17.81 2.28 -30.74
C PHE A 33 -17.33 1.05 -29.93
N ALA A 34 -16.08 1.05 -29.47
CA ALA A 34 -15.54 -0.03 -28.64
C ALA A 34 -16.17 -0.09 -27.23
N ILE A 35 -16.55 1.05 -26.65
CA ILE A 35 -17.17 1.11 -25.32
C ILE A 35 -18.62 0.59 -25.37
N VAL A 36 -19.36 0.87 -26.45
CA VAL A 36 -20.76 0.42 -26.57
C VAL A 36 -20.84 -1.10 -26.79
N ILE A 37 -19.93 -1.69 -27.58
CA ILE A 37 -19.88 -3.16 -27.77
C ILE A 37 -19.44 -3.87 -26.48
N GLY A 38 -18.50 -3.29 -25.72
CA GLY A 38 -18.06 -3.85 -24.43
C GLY A 38 -19.15 -3.85 -23.36
N ILE A 39 -20.07 -2.87 -23.38
CA ILE A 39 -21.19 -2.80 -22.43
C ILE A 39 -22.34 -3.74 -22.85
N PHE A 40 -22.59 -3.90 -24.16
CA PHE A 40 -23.65 -4.78 -24.65
C PHE A 40 -23.34 -6.28 -24.54
N LEU A 41 -22.06 -6.68 -24.52
CA LEU A 41 -21.68 -8.09 -24.35
C LEU A 41 -21.59 -8.55 -22.87
N PHE A 42 -21.84 -7.66 -21.90
CA PHE A 42 -21.73 -7.98 -20.48
C PHE A 42 -23.06 -8.23 -19.76
N GLN A 43 -24.21 -8.13 -20.44
CA GLN A 43 -25.53 -8.28 -19.81
C GLN A 43 -26.26 -9.61 -20.08
N GLU A 44 -25.66 -10.57 -20.80
CA GLU A 44 -26.37 -11.78 -21.25
C GLU A 44 -25.66 -13.10 -20.94
N VAL A 45 -25.01 -13.19 -19.76
CA VAL A 45 -24.65 -14.48 -19.14
C VAL A 45 -25.11 -14.47 -17.68
N SER A 46 -26.42 -14.42 -17.51
CA SER A 46 -27.08 -14.71 -16.24
C SER A 46 -28.31 -15.56 -16.53
N SER A 47 -28.11 -16.87 -16.65
CA SER A 47 -28.89 -17.85 -15.90
C SER A 47 -28.48 -19.27 -16.30
N LYS A 48 -28.34 -20.11 -15.26
CA LYS A 48 -28.42 -21.58 -15.26
C LYS A 48 -27.23 -22.32 -15.85
N GLU A 49 -26.40 -22.88 -14.97
CA GLU A 49 -26.38 -24.33 -14.75
C GLU A 49 -25.65 -24.67 -13.43
N ASP A 50 -26.13 -25.75 -12.82
CA ASP A 50 -25.81 -26.31 -11.52
C ASP A 50 -24.53 -27.18 -11.55
N LEU A 51 -23.90 -27.29 -10.37
CA LEU A 51 -23.08 -28.42 -9.86
C LEU A 51 -21.56 -28.55 -10.19
N SER A 52 -20.81 -28.36 -9.10
CA SER A 52 -19.61 -29.10 -8.64
C SER A 52 -18.20 -28.62 -9.01
N LEU A 53 -17.34 -28.57 -7.97
CA LEU A 53 -15.89 -28.24 -7.92
C LEU A 53 -15.53 -26.81 -8.37
N ASP A 54 -14.85 -25.94 -7.62
CA ASP A 54 -13.86 -26.14 -6.58
C ASP A 54 -13.91 -25.01 -5.55
N TRP A 55 -13.58 -25.38 -4.32
CA TRP A 55 -13.28 -24.60 -3.13
C TRP A 55 -12.05 -23.68 -3.31
N ILE A 56 -11.94 -22.93 -4.41
CA ILE A 56 -11.06 -21.76 -4.43
C ILE A 56 -11.76 -20.69 -3.59
N THR A 57 -11.56 -20.86 -2.30
CA THR A 57 -11.65 -19.83 -1.27
C THR A 57 -10.99 -18.59 -1.87
N SER A 58 -11.81 -17.66 -2.34
CA SER A 58 -11.47 -16.25 -2.35
C SER A 58 -11.24 -15.90 -0.88
N GLN A 59 -10.04 -16.23 -0.40
CA GLN A 59 -9.59 -15.82 0.90
C GLN A 59 -9.43 -14.33 0.75
N ALA A 60 -10.47 -13.58 1.13
CA ALA A 60 -10.31 -12.19 1.52
C ALA A 60 -9.01 -12.15 2.34
N PRO A 61 -7.99 -11.38 1.93
CA PRO A 61 -6.67 -11.45 2.53
C PRO A 61 -6.88 -11.42 4.04
N SER A 62 -6.50 -12.51 4.72
CA SER A 62 -6.75 -12.65 6.15
C SER A 62 -6.20 -11.39 6.79
N ALA A 63 -7.07 -10.61 7.45
CA ALA A 63 -6.70 -9.26 7.86
C ALA A 63 -5.40 -9.27 8.69
N ARG A 64 -5.17 -10.38 9.42
CA ARG A 64 -3.89 -10.76 10.02
C ARG A 64 -2.91 -11.24 8.95
N VAL A 65 -1.93 -10.39 8.66
CA VAL A 65 -0.86 -10.67 7.71
C VAL A 65 0.49 -10.85 8.39
N ALA A 66 0.62 -10.52 9.68
CA ALA A 66 1.89 -10.64 10.38
C ALA A 66 1.73 -11.12 11.84
N THR A 67 2.71 -11.84 12.33
CA THR A 67 2.82 -12.26 13.73
C THR A 67 4.24 -12.06 14.24
N PHE A 68 4.40 -11.47 15.42
CA PHE A 68 5.68 -11.34 16.12
C PHE A 68 5.60 -12.04 17.48
N ASN A 69 6.51 -12.98 17.72
CA ASN A 69 6.51 -13.83 18.92
C ASN A 69 7.59 -13.45 19.96
N GLY A 70 8.25 -12.30 19.79
CA GLY A 70 9.37 -11.87 20.65
C GLY A 70 10.76 -12.25 20.12
N LYS A 71 10.86 -13.19 19.17
CA LYS A 71 12.13 -13.65 18.59
C LYS A 71 12.13 -13.63 17.06
N SER A 72 10.97 -13.78 16.44
CA SER A 72 10.81 -13.74 15.01
C SER A 72 9.51 -13.06 14.62
N ILE A 73 9.54 -12.43 13.45
CA ILE A 73 8.35 -11.91 12.78
C ILE A 73 8.10 -12.72 11.52
N THR A 74 6.86 -13.17 11.35
CA THR A 74 6.39 -13.87 10.15
C THR A 74 5.38 -12.98 9.46
N VAL A 75 5.53 -12.77 8.15
CA VAL A 75 4.55 -12.08 7.30
C VAL A 75 4.00 -13.07 6.28
N SER A 76 2.68 -13.12 6.14
CA SER A 76 1.95 -13.91 5.13
C SER A 76 0.90 -13.04 4.44
N LYS A 77 1.06 -12.81 3.13
CA LYS A 77 0.15 -12.00 2.32
C LYS A 77 0.25 -12.39 0.84
N GLY A 78 -0.89 -12.43 0.15
CA GLY A 78 -0.92 -12.73 -1.29
C GLY A 78 -0.34 -14.10 -1.65
N GLY A 79 -0.49 -15.10 -0.77
CA GLY A 79 0.06 -16.45 -0.94
C GLY A 79 1.56 -16.58 -0.67
N ARG A 80 2.26 -15.47 -0.37
CA ARG A 80 3.68 -15.47 0.02
C ARG A 80 3.81 -15.43 1.52
N THR A 81 4.80 -16.14 2.06
CA THR A 81 5.13 -16.13 3.49
C THR A 81 6.64 -16.07 3.67
N HIS A 82 7.12 -15.24 4.59
CA HIS A 82 8.53 -15.17 4.97
C HIS A 82 8.66 -14.89 6.47
N THR A 83 9.74 -15.35 7.08
CA THR A 83 9.99 -15.21 8.52
C THR A 83 11.41 -14.75 8.77
N CYS A 84 11.56 -13.72 9.60
CA CYS A 84 12.85 -13.17 9.99
C CYS A 84 13.06 -13.19 11.49
N SER A 85 14.31 -13.32 11.91
CA SER A 85 14.72 -13.00 13.27
C SER A 85 14.45 -11.52 13.56
N ALA A 86 13.78 -11.27 14.67
CA ALA A 86 13.43 -9.93 15.10
C ALA A 86 13.48 -9.81 16.62
N ILE A 87 13.80 -8.62 17.11
CA ILE A 87 13.96 -8.34 18.53
C ILE A 87 13.06 -7.18 18.94
N THR A 88 12.75 -7.14 20.23
CA THR A 88 12.20 -5.96 20.91
C THR A 88 12.98 -5.70 22.18
N PHE A 89 12.86 -4.52 22.78
CA PHE A 89 13.64 -4.19 23.97
C PHE A 89 13.16 -4.99 25.19
N THR A 90 14.06 -5.65 25.91
CA THR A 90 13.68 -6.55 27.01
C THR A 90 13.03 -5.82 28.19
N GLU A 91 13.51 -4.64 28.56
CA GLU A 91 12.95 -3.89 29.70
C GLU A 91 11.70 -3.09 29.32
N ALA A 92 11.51 -2.86 28.02
CA ALA A 92 10.36 -2.14 27.51
C ALA A 92 9.85 -2.74 26.19
N PRO A 93 9.36 -4.01 26.22
CA PRO A 93 9.01 -4.70 25.00
C PRO A 93 7.82 -4.04 24.32
N THR A 94 7.71 -4.27 23.01
CA THR A 94 6.50 -3.98 22.24
C THR A 94 5.32 -4.68 22.93
N PRO A 95 4.29 -3.95 23.39
CA PRO A 95 3.17 -4.55 24.09
C PRO A 95 2.48 -5.64 23.27
N ARG A 96 1.94 -6.64 23.96
CA ARG A 96 1.10 -7.67 23.34
C ARG A 96 -0.20 -7.06 22.82
N GLY A 97 -0.70 -7.58 21.71
CA GLY A 97 -1.97 -7.14 21.13
C GLY A 97 -1.93 -7.02 19.61
N THR A 98 -2.90 -6.28 19.10
CA THR A 98 -3.13 -6.13 17.65
C THR A 98 -2.71 -4.75 17.18
N TYR A 99 -1.99 -4.70 16.06
CA TYR A 99 -1.45 -3.49 15.46
C TYR A 99 -1.87 -3.38 14.00
N CYS A 100 -2.27 -2.19 13.57
CA CYS A 100 -2.37 -1.83 12.16
C CYS A 100 -0.98 -1.47 11.66
N ILE A 101 -0.49 -2.21 10.66
CA ILE A 101 0.76 -1.88 9.96
C ILE A 101 0.42 -0.84 8.89
N ARG A 102 0.94 0.38 9.04
CA ARG A 102 0.75 1.46 8.05
C ARG A 102 1.55 1.21 6.78
N ARG A 103 1.40 2.05 5.75
CA ARG A 103 2.23 1.89 4.54
C ARG A 103 3.69 2.22 4.86
N GLN A 104 4.60 1.60 4.11
CA GLN A 104 6.03 1.88 4.24
C GLN A 104 6.31 3.38 4.03
N GLY A 105 7.20 3.95 4.85
CA GLY A 105 7.53 5.37 4.81
C GLY A 105 6.46 6.29 5.42
N GLU A 106 5.36 5.74 5.94
CA GLU A 106 4.42 6.47 6.80
C GLU A 106 4.84 6.47 8.28
N ALA A 107 5.98 5.87 8.62
CA ALA A 107 6.70 6.13 9.87
C ALA A 107 6.90 7.64 10.00
N GLN A 108 6.22 8.24 10.99
CA GLN A 108 5.70 9.60 10.89
C GLN A 108 6.65 10.66 10.30
N ARG A 109 6.03 11.44 9.40
CA ARG A 109 6.23 12.88 9.14
C ARG A 109 6.88 13.64 10.31
N GLY A 110 8.20 13.58 10.41
CA GLY A 110 9.00 14.76 10.73
C GLY A 110 9.02 15.67 9.49
N SER A 111 9.32 16.96 9.65
CA SER A 111 9.54 17.92 8.55
C SER A 111 10.15 17.27 7.29
N ARG A 112 9.79 17.71 6.08
CA ARG A 112 10.45 17.28 4.82
C ARG A 112 11.98 17.26 4.92
N VAL A 113 12.54 18.14 5.75
CA VAL A 113 13.97 18.21 6.10
C VAL A 113 14.43 16.99 6.91
N TRP A 114 13.66 16.55 7.90
CA TRP A 114 13.97 15.36 8.72
C TRP A 114 13.94 14.06 7.90
N LYS A 115 13.03 13.98 6.93
CA LYS A 115 12.96 12.86 5.96
C LYS A 115 14.23 12.77 5.10
N TRP A 116 14.74 13.91 4.64
CA TRP A 116 15.97 13.99 3.85
C TRP A 116 17.24 13.60 4.61
N ILE A 117 17.27 13.81 5.94
CA ILE A 117 18.46 13.58 6.76
C ILE A 117 18.49 12.17 7.35
N ASN A 118 17.34 11.58 7.71
CA ASN A 118 17.30 10.37 8.54
C ASN A 118 16.84 9.09 7.85
N GLY A 119 16.53 9.11 6.54
CA GLY A 119 16.47 7.91 5.71
C GLY A 119 15.47 6.82 6.11
N LYS A 120 14.45 7.12 6.92
CA LYS A 120 13.47 6.12 7.42
C LYS A 120 12.34 5.81 6.45
N ASP A 121 12.63 5.87 5.16
CA ASP A 121 11.63 5.77 4.09
C ASP A 121 11.13 4.33 3.92
N ASP A 122 11.84 3.38 4.52
CA ASP A 122 11.62 1.94 4.49
C ASP A 122 10.89 1.41 5.74
N TRP A 123 10.60 2.23 6.75
CA TRP A 123 10.01 1.76 8.01
C TRP A 123 8.49 1.68 7.94
N TYR A 124 7.91 0.78 8.74
CA TYR A 124 6.46 0.66 8.93
C TYR A 124 6.05 1.20 10.31
N LEU A 125 5.08 2.11 10.34
CA LEU A 125 4.46 2.54 11.60
C LEU A 125 3.48 1.47 12.10
N LEU A 126 3.57 1.14 13.39
CA LEU A 126 2.69 0.18 14.06
C LEU A 126 1.69 0.93 14.94
N GLU A 127 0.45 1.00 14.48
CA GLU A 127 -0.64 1.68 15.19
C GLU A 127 -1.37 0.68 16.10
N PRO A 128 -1.30 0.83 17.43
CA PRO A 128 -1.97 -0.09 18.35
C PRO A 128 -3.49 0.01 18.20
N GLN A 129 -4.16 -1.13 18.09
CA GLN A 129 -5.62 -1.23 18.01
C GLN A 129 -6.27 -1.36 19.40
N PHE A 130 -5.53 -0.93 20.44
CA PHE A 130 -5.89 -0.99 21.86
C PHE A 130 -5.26 0.21 22.58
N GLU A 131 -5.74 0.52 23.78
CA GLU A 131 -5.20 1.62 24.59
C GLU A 131 -3.79 1.31 25.12
N THR A 132 -2.85 2.21 24.88
CA THR A 132 -1.47 2.13 25.38
C THR A 132 -0.84 3.51 25.57
N LYS A 133 -0.03 3.65 26.63
CA LYS A 133 0.78 4.84 26.89
C LYS A 133 2.13 4.80 26.17
N ARG A 134 2.46 3.72 25.45
CA ARG A 134 3.73 3.61 24.74
C ARG A 134 3.86 4.73 23.73
N PHE A 135 5.08 5.24 23.55
CA PHE A 135 5.36 6.09 22.41
C PHE A 135 5.39 5.25 21.13
N ARG A 136 5.35 5.91 19.98
CA ARG A 136 5.23 5.31 18.63
C ARG A 136 6.14 4.09 18.46
N MET A 137 5.58 3.03 17.88
CA MET A 137 6.29 1.78 17.61
C MET A 137 6.42 1.57 16.10
N HIS A 138 7.51 0.94 15.68
CA HIS A 138 7.81 0.70 14.29
C HIS A 138 8.21 -0.76 14.06
N LEU A 139 8.05 -1.20 12.82
CA LEU A 139 8.74 -2.36 12.27
C LEU A 139 9.82 -1.84 11.31
N HIS A 140 11.08 -2.16 11.60
CA HIS A 140 12.23 -1.62 10.88
C HIS A 140 13.45 -2.56 10.96
N PRO A 141 14.45 -2.43 10.07
CA PRO A 141 15.71 -3.15 10.19
C PRO A 141 16.63 -2.52 11.24
N GLY A 142 17.55 -3.30 11.80
CA GLY A 142 18.62 -2.80 12.67
C GLY A 142 19.07 -3.78 13.75
N SER A 143 19.97 -3.33 14.63
CA SER A 143 20.58 -4.17 15.67
C SER A 143 20.15 -3.83 17.10
N ARG A 144 19.33 -2.78 17.28
CA ARG A 144 18.87 -2.30 18.58
C ARG A 144 17.40 -1.91 18.52
N SER A 145 16.69 -2.18 19.60
CA SER A 145 15.29 -1.79 19.79
C SER A 145 15.15 -1.01 21.09
N GLU A 146 14.31 0.03 21.07
CA GLU A 146 13.82 0.77 22.24
C GLU A 146 12.30 0.51 22.43
N GLY A 147 11.85 -0.69 22.10
CA GLY A 147 10.45 -1.12 22.18
C GLY A 147 9.73 -1.20 20.82
N CYS A 148 10.47 -1.04 19.72
CA CYS A 148 10.04 -1.36 18.36
C CYS A 148 10.24 -2.86 18.06
N ILE A 149 9.72 -3.32 16.92
CA ILE A 149 10.06 -4.63 16.37
C ILE A 149 11.18 -4.41 15.36
N THR A 150 12.37 -4.91 15.68
CA THR A 150 13.58 -4.66 14.90
C THR A 150 14.03 -5.96 14.25
N VAL A 151 14.02 -6.01 12.92
CA VAL A 151 14.51 -7.15 12.14
C VAL A 151 16.02 -7.05 12.03
N THR A 152 16.74 -8.11 12.43
CA THR A 152 18.20 -8.03 12.62
C THR A 152 19.02 -8.27 11.35
N ASN A 153 18.37 -8.56 10.23
CA ASN A 153 18.99 -8.79 8.94
C ASN A 153 18.24 -7.96 7.89
N ASP A 154 18.97 -7.09 7.19
CA ASP A 154 18.39 -6.10 6.26
C ASP A 154 17.79 -6.79 5.02
N ASP A 155 18.48 -7.76 4.43
CA ASP A 155 17.96 -8.53 3.28
C ASP A 155 16.64 -9.25 3.63
N CYS A 156 16.56 -9.80 4.84
CA CYS A 156 15.36 -10.44 5.36
C CYS A 156 14.22 -9.42 5.55
N PHE A 157 14.54 -8.22 6.03
CA PHE A 157 13.56 -7.13 6.12
C PHE A 157 13.03 -6.73 4.73
N ASP A 158 13.89 -6.67 3.71
CA ASP A 158 13.48 -6.36 2.34
C ASP A 158 12.50 -7.40 1.78
N GLU A 159 12.72 -8.70 2.06
CA GLU A 159 11.77 -9.76 1.69
C GLU A 159 10.41 -9.60 2.40
N LEU A 160 10.41 -9.27 3.70
CA LEU A 160 9.16 -8.98 4.42
C LEU A 160 8.45 -7.75 3.85
N ALA A 161 9.20 -6.70 3.52
CA ALA A 161 8.68 -5.48 2.95
C ALA A 161 8.03 -5.73 1.58
N GLU A 162 8.64 -6.56 0.73
CA GLU A 162 8.06 -6.96 -0.55
C GLU A 162 6.70 -7.65 -0.37
N ILE A 163 6.59 -8.56 0.61
CA ILE A 163 5.33 -9.24 0.92
C ILE A 163 4.29 -8.27 1.48
N LEU A 164 4.65 -7.40 2.43
CA LEU A 164 3.74 -6.41 3.01
C LEU A 164 3.20 -5.44 1.96
N ASN A 165 4.05 -5.01 1.03
CA ASN A 165 3.72 -4.09 -0.06
C ASN A 165 2.91 -4.75 -1.19
N SER A 166 2.68 -6.07 -1.14
CA SER A 166 1.76 -6.73 -2.07
C SER A 166 0.35 -6.11 -2.00
N PRO A 167 -0.45 -6.16 -3.08
CA PRO A 167 -1.77 -5.55 -3.13
C PRO A 167 -2.71 -5.99 -2.00
N GLY A 168 -3.65 -5.11 -1.67
CA GLY A 168 -4.62 -5.31 -0.60
C GLY A 168 -4.31 -4.49 0.64
N THR A 169 -5.36 -3.90 1.20
CA THR A 169 -5.31 -3.11 2.44
C THR A 169 -6.50 -3.46 3.30
N VAL A 170 -6.37 -3.23 4.59
CA VAL A 170 -7.44 -3.38 5.57
C VAL A 170 -7.64 -2.07 6.32
N LYS A 171 -8.84 -1.85 6.86
CA LYS A 171 -9.09 -0.68 7.71
C LYS A 171 -8.64 -0.97 9.13
N GLY A 172 -8.05 0.04 9.76
CA GLY A 172 -7.75 0.06 11.17
C GLY A 172 -7.84 1.47 11.70
N PHE A 173 -7.37 1.67 12.92
CA PHE A 173 -7.32 2.98 13.55
C PHE A 173 -5.88 3.47 13.66
N GLY A 174 -5.69 4.76 13.44
CA GLY A 174 -4.41 5.44 13.62
C GLY A 174 -4.58 6.73 14.40
N TYR A 175 -3.44 7.26 14.84
CA TYR A 175 -3.37 8.40 15.75
C TYR A 175 -2.23 9.31 15.26
N ASP A 176 -2.52 10.57 14.88
CA ASP A 176 -1.55 11.55 14.35
C ASP A 176 -0.59 12.10 15.44
N GLY A 177 0.01 11.22 16.24
CA GLY A 177 0.73 11.65 17.43
C GLY A 177 1.03 10.52 18.41
N TYR A 178 0.38 10.61 19.56
CA TYR A 178 0.42 9.66 20.66
C TYR A 178 -0.70 8.61 20.53
N PRO A 179 -0.41 7.32 20.73
CA PRO A 179 -1.45 6.29 20.72
C PRO A 179 -2.46 6.49 21.87
N PRO A 180 -3.63 5.82 21.79
CA PRO A 180 -4.75 6.00 22.69
C PRO A 180 -4.36 5.72 24.15
N GLY A 181 -4.78 6.55 25.11
CA GLY A 181 -4.47 6.36 26.54
C GLY A 181 -3.40 7.30 27.10
N ASN A 182 -2.81 8.17 26.27
CA ASN A 182 -1.97 9.28 26.73
C ASN A 182 -2.82 10.45 27.25
N LYS A 183 -2.45 11.03 28.41
CA LYS A 183 -3.22 12.10 29.10
C LYS A 183 -2.59 13.50 29.00
N PHE A 184 -1.58 13.69 28.16
CA PHE A 184 -0.76 14.93 28.11
C PHE A 184 -1.45 16.13 27.42
N ASN A 185 -2.78 16.29 27.52
CA ASN A 185 -3.54 17.35 26.82
C ASN A 185 -3.26 17.44 25.31
N VAL A 186 -2.79 16.35 24.69
CA VAL A 186 -2.62 16.27 23.24
C VAL A 186 -3.90 15.66 22.68
N ASP A 187 -4.73 16.49 22.05
CA ASP A 187 -5.85 16.01 21.25
C ASP A 187 -5.28 15.18 20.10
N ASN A 188 -5.49 13.87 20.16
CA ASN A 188 -5.11 12.96 19.10
C ASN A 188 -6.28 12.05 18.74
N PRO A 189 -7.22 12.55 17.93
CA PRO A 189 -8.45 11.83 17.65
C PRO A 189 -8.14 10.51 16.93
N LYS A 190 -8.79 9.46 17.40
CA LYS A 190 -8.86 8.18 16.71
C LYS A 190 -9.45 8.41 15.33
N LYS A 191 -8.73 8.04 14.27
CA LYS A 191 -9.23 8.11 12.89
C LYS A 191 -9.08 6.78 12.20
N GLU A 192 -9.95 6.52 11.23
CA GLU A 192 -9.79 5.37 10.34
C GLU A 192 -8.61 5.59 9.40
N VAL A 193 -7.81 4.55 9.22
CA VAL A 193 -6.62 4.59 8.39
C VAL A 193 -6.46 3.27 7.61
N ASP A 194 -5.79 3.31 6.45
CA ASP A 194 -5.49 2.12 5.65
C ASP A 194 -4.23 1.41 6.14
N CYS A 195 -4.33 0.12 6.46
CA CYS A 195 -3.22 -0.72 6.87
C CYS A 195 -2.82 -1.64 5.72
N VAL A 196 -1.52 -1.87 5.53
CA VAL A 196 -1.02 -2.93 4.64
C VAL A 196 -1.33 -4.32 5.19
N GLY A 197 -1.60 -4.40 6.49
CA GLY A 197 -2.29 -5.50 7.13
C GLY A 197 -2.24 -5.38 8.66
N ILE A 198 -2.74 -6.40 9.34
CA ILE A 198 -2.75 -6.47 10.80
C ILE A 198 -1.60 -7.36 11.30
N LEU A 199 -0.86 -6.84 12.27
CA LEU A 199 0.14 -7.55 13.05
C LEU A 199 -0.45 -8.00 14.38
N THR A 200 -0.19 -9.24 14.76
CA THR A 200 -0.40 -9.74 16.13
C THR A 200 0.95 -9.83 16.85
N VAL A 201 1.06 -9.22 18.02
CA VAL A 201 2.22 -9.38 18.92
C VAL A 201 1.82 -10.32 20.03
N ASP A 202 2.43 -11.50 20.05
CA ASP A 202 2.17 -12.57 21.00
C ASP A 202 3.50 -13.14 21.50
N GLN A 203 4.11 -12.40 22.42
CA GLN A 203 5.35 -12.81 23.07
C GLN A 203 4.97 -13.82 24.15
N GLU A 204 5.62 -14.97 24.26
CA GLU A 204 5.45 -15.87 25.41
C GLU A 204 6.20 -15.34 26.64
#